data_AF-A0A024TE47-F1
#
_entry.id   AF-A0A024TE47-F1
#
_cell.length_a   1.000
_cell.length_b   1.000
_cell.length_c   1.000
_cell.angle_alpha   90.00
_cell.angle_beta   90.00
_cell.angle_gamma   90.00
#
_symmetry.space_group_name_H-M   'P 1'
#
loop_
_entity.id
_entity.type
_entity.pdbx_description
1 polymer ?
#
loop_
_entity_poly.entity_id
_entity_poly.type
_entity_poly.pdbx_seq_one_letter_code
_entity_poly.pdbx_strand_id
1 'polypeptide(L)'
;MLSSDERSVLPAELSESLKEFGPDAAVQGLLPRATESSSRLEAENDVLQRYYDKKLAIVWASHNNPDTTFDYIHPFALLTQAGSAISWRVCFSKKAEVRSNRSMACVNPVRNKANAIVVGLLHRGCAESTRCIVTREPLDLPEQQVTSCSTESGSAGCNGGWPYAAMTYVSMTGICLESDYP
;
A
#
# COMPACT_ATOMS: atom_id res chain seq x y z
N MET A 1 0.35 -14.19 24.12
CA MET A 1 1.58 -14.06 24.91
C MET A 1 2.53 -15.15 24.49
N LEU A 2 3.76 -14.79 24.12
CA LEU A 2 4.78 -15.72 23.65
C LEU A 2 5.20 -16.73 24.73
N SER A 3 5.21 -18.00 24.37
CA SER A 3 5.75 -19.12 25.14
C SER A 3 7.28 -19.07 25.24
N SER A 4 7.86 -19.91 26.10
CA SER A 4 9.31 -20.02 26.25
C SER A 4 10.00 -20.46 24.94
N ASP A 5 9.38 -21.40 24.23
CA ASP A 5 9.92 -21.92 22.97
C ASP A 5 9.90 -20.86 21.89
N GLU A 6 8.79 -20.12 21.75
CA GLU A 6 8.67 -19.02 20.80
C GLU A 6 9.68 -17.91 21.06
N ARG A 7 9.94 -17.57 22.33
CA ARG A 7 10.96 -16.58 22.71
C ARG A 7 12.39 -17.04 22.38
N SER A 8 12.62 -18.33 22.21
CA SER A 8 13.94 -18.87 21.83
C SER A 8 14.17 -18.86 20.32
N VAL A 9 13.11 -18.98 19.51
CA VAL A 9 13.21 -19.14 18.05
C VAL A 9 12.95 -17.84 17.29
N LEU A 10 11.89 -17.10 17.69
CA LEU A 10 11.44 -15.91 16.96
C LEU A 10 12.49 -14.81 16.82
N PRO A 11 13.41 -14.55 17.79
CA PRO A 11 14.42 -13.52 17.61
C PRO A 11 15.36 -13.79 16.43
N ALA A 12 15.78 -15.05 16.26
CA ALA A 12 16.67 -15.44 15.16
C ALA A 12 15.95 -15.35 13.81
N GLU A 13 14.73 -15.86 13.74
CA GLU A 13 13.91 -15.76 12.53
C GLU A 13 13.61 -14.30 12.14
N LEU A 14 13.21 -13.49 13.11
CA LEU A 14 12.92 -12.08 12.89
C LEU A 14 14.16 -11.34 12.39
N SER A 15 15.34 -11.62 12.98
CA SER A 15 16.60 -11.02 12.53
C SER A 15 16.93 -11.40 11.08
N GLU A 16 16.57 -12.59 10.63
CA GLU A 16 16.78 -13.00 9.24
C GLU A 16 15.79 -12.29 8.32
N SER A 17 14.50 -12.31 8.65
CA SER A 17 13.45 -11.66 7.86
C SER A 17 13.66 -10.13 7.75
N LEU A 18 14.19 -9.50 8.81
CA LEU A 18 14.54 -8.08 8.80
C LEU A 18 15.66 -7.72 7.84
N LYS A 19 16.52 -8.67 7.43
CA LYS A 19 17.53 -8.40 6.38
C LYS A 19 16.86 -8.16 5.03
N GLU A 20 15.72 -8.80 4.79
CA GLU A 20 15.02 -8.71 3.52
C GLU A 20 14.12 -7.47 3.43
N PHE A 21 13.24 -7.25 4.42
CA PHE A 21 12.28 -6.13 4.36
C PHE A 21 12.62 -4.94 5.27
N GLY A 22 13.57 -5.08 6.18
CA GLY A 22 13.89 -4.06 7.19
C GLY A 22 14.32 -2.70 6.60
N PRO A 23 15.18 -2.63 5.57
CA PRO A 23 15.54 -1.37 4.93
C PRO A 23 14.33 -0.61 4.37
N ASP A 24 13.45 -1.30 3.64
CA ASP A 24 12.25 -0.71 3.04
C ASP A 24 11.25 -0.26 4.12
N ALA A 25 11.08 -1.08 5.16
CA ALA A 25 10.24 -0.73 6.31
C ALA A 25 10.77 0.51 7.05
N ALA A 26 12.10 0.66 7.18
CA ALA A 26 12.71 1.80 7.83
C ALA A 26 12.50 3.09 7.02
N VAL A 27 12.74 3.05 5.70
CA VAL A 27 12.53 4.19 4.79
C VAL A 27 11.07 4.67 4.83
N GLN A 28 10.13 3.73 4.93
CA GLN A 28 8.69 4.03 4.97
C GLN A 28 8.17 4.30 6.39
N GLY A 29 9.02 4.26 7.42
CA GLY A 29 8.60 4.50 8.80
C GLY A 29 7.64 3.45 9.37
N LEU A 30 7.69 2.22 8.85
CA LEU A 30 6.80 1.10 9.20
C LEU A 30 7.33 0.24 10.36
N LEU A 31 8.55 0.51 10.82
CA LEU A 31 9.10 -0.16 11.99
C LEU A 31 8.42 0.33 13.28
N PRO A 32 8.07 -0.56 14.22
CA PRO A 32 7.49 -0.18 15.51
C PRO A 32 8.40 0.80 16.26
N ARG A 33 7.83 1.89 16.76
CA ARG A 33 8.55 2.84 17.63
C ARG A 33 8.29 2.47 19.08
N ALA A 34 9.36 2.44 19.88
CA ALA A 34 9.22 2.38 21.32
C ALA A 34 8.48 3.65 21.81
N THR A 35 7.47 3.48 22.66
CA THR A 35 6.83 4.60 23.35
C THR A 35 7.75 5.09 24.47
N GLU A 36 7.75 6.39 24.80
CA GLU A 36 8.68 6.92 25.81
C GLU A 36 8.58 6.26 27.19
N SER A 37 7.44 5.62 27.51
CA SER A 37 7.20 4.89 28.75
C SER A 37 7.56 3.40 28.70
N SER A 38 7.92 2.86 27.54
CA SER A 38 8.24 1.43 27.41
C SER A 38 9.72 1.17 27.68
N SER A 39 10.01 0.18 28.53
CA SER A 39 11.36 -0.34 28.69
C SER A 39 11.84 -0.99 27.39
N ARG A 40 13.16 -1.10 27.22
CA ARG A 40 13.77 -1.79 26.06
C ARG A 40 13.24 -3.22 25.91
N LEU A 41 13.08 -3.94 27.02
CA LEU A 41 12.58 -5.31 27.04
C LEU A 41 11.11 -5.38 26.59
N GLU A 42 10.28 -4.39 26.94
CA GLU A 42 8.89 -4.33 26.48
C GLU A 42 8.81 -4.05 24.98
N ALA A 43 9.64 -3.14 24.47
CA ALA A 43 9.71 -2.86 23.03
C ALA A 43 10.16 -4.09 22.22
N GLU A 44 11.18 -4.82 22.69
CA GLU A 44 11.62 -6.07 22.08
C GLU A 44 10.51 -7.14 22.06
N ASN A 45 9.81 -7.31 23.19
CA ASN A 45 8.69 -8.26 23.27
C ASN A 45 7.50 -7.85 22.40
N ASP A 46 7.20 -6.56 22.28
CA ASP A 46 6.14 -6.04 21.41
C ASP A 46 6.43 -6.37 19.94
N VAL A 47 7.66 -6.16 19.48
CA VAL A 47 8.08 -6.51 18.11
C VAL A 47 7.97 -8.02 17.87
N LEU A 48 8.44 -8.84 18.81
CA LEU A 48 8.33 -10.30 18.69
C LEU A 48 6.86 -10.77 18.69
N GLN A 49 6.01 -10.16 19.51
CA GLN A 49 4.59 -10.48 19.57
C GLN A 49 3.90 -10.12 18.25
N ARG A 50 4.19 -8.96 17.66
CA ARG A 50 3.68 -8.57 16.34
C ARG A 50 4.07 -9.55 15.24
N TYR A 51 5.33 -9.95 15.22
CA TYR A 51 5.84 -10.92 14.25
C TYR A 51 5.14 -12.28 14.39
N TYR A 52 4.98 -12.75 15.63
CA TYR A 52 4.26 -13.98 15.92
C TYR A 52 2.78 -13.91 15.52
N ASP A 53 2.07 -12.84 15.89
CA ASP A 53 0.66 -12.64 15.57
C ASP A 53 0.45 -12.59 14.05
N LYS A 54 1.40 -12.01 13.30
CA LYS A 54 1.38 -12.03 11.82
C LYS A 54 1.49 -13.45 11.27
N LYS A 55 2.41 -14.26 11.78
CA LYS A 55 2.55 -15.67 11.36
C LYS A 55 1.25 -16.45 11.60
N LEU A 56 0.60 -16.25 12.76
CA LEU A 56 -0.70 -16.86 13.05
C LEU A 56 -1.80 -16.37 12.10
N ALA A 57 -1.84 -15.07 11.82
CA ALA A 57 -2.81 -14.50 10.90
C ALA A 57 -2.68 -15.07 9.47
N ILE A 58 -1.45 -15.35 9.03
CA ILE A 58 -1.17 -15.99 7.74
C ILE A 58 -1.65 -17.44 7.72
N VAL A 59 -1.37 -18.23 8.76
CA VAL A 59 -1.88 -19.60 8.85
C VAL A 59 -3.40 -19.62 8.75
N TRP A 60 -4.07 -18.71 9.47
CA TRP A 60 -5.52 -18.57 9.41
C TRP A 60 -6.01 -18.10 8.03
N ALA A 61 -5.33 -17.13 7.41
CA ALA A 61 -5.68 -16.62 6.09
C ALA A 61 -5.54 -17.70 5.00
N SER A 62 -4.42 -18.43 4.99
CA SER A 62 -4.16 -19.54 4.06
C SER A 62 -5.19 -20.66 4.21
N HIS A 63 -5.58 -21.00 5.44
CA HIS A 63 -6.60 -22.02 5.68
C HIS A 63 -7.96 -21.62 5.07
N ASN A 64 -8.34 -20.34 5.20
CA ASN A 64 -9.63 -19.86 4.69
C ASN A 64 -9.60 -19.47 3.21
N ASN A 65 -8.42 -19.37 2.60
CA ASN A 65 -8.25 -18.97 1.21
C ASN A 65 -7.23 -19.93 0.54
N PRO A 66 -7.62 -21.20 0.29
CA PRO A 66 -6.70 -22.25 -0.14
C PRO A 66 -6.03 -21.99 -1.50
N ASP A 67 -6.65 -21.18 -2.35
CA ASP A 67 -6.12 -20.80 -3.67
C ASP A 67 -5.17 -19.59 -3.61
N THR A 68 -4.84 -19.09 -2.42
CA THR A 68 -3.99 -17.91 -2.22
C THR A 68 -2.79 -18.23 -1.36
N THR A 69 -1.61 -17.76 -1.77
CA THR A 69 -0.39 -17.83 -0.96
C THR A 69 -0.17 -16.50 -0.24
N PHE A 70 0.01 -16.57 1.08
CA PHE A 70 0.32 -15.42 1.92
C PHE A 70 1.75 -15.51 2.43
N ASP A 71 2.46 -14.39 2.42
CA ASP A 71 3.83 -14.28 2.90
C ASP A 71 3.91 -13.28 4.07
N TYR A 72 4.86 -13.49 4.98
CA TYR A 72 5.19 -12.59 6.09
C TYR A 72 6.46 -11.77 5.84
N ILE A 73 7.17 -12.00 4.73
CA ILE A 73 8.38 -11.25 4.39
C ILE A 73 8.00 -10.04 3.55
N HIS A 74 7.55 -8.98 4.21
CA HIS A 74 7.19 -7.72 3.54
C HIS A 74 7.29 -6.52 4.50
N PRO A 75 7.42 -5.27 4.00
CA PRO A 75 7.69 -4.09 4.84
C PRO A 75 6.63 -3.79 5.92
N PHE A 76 5.43 -4.34 5.77
CA PHE A 76 4.30 -4.18 6.70
C PHE A 76 4.17 -5.33 7.72
N ALA A 77 5.13 -6.26 7.78
CA ALA A 77 5.06 -7.47 8.60
C ALA A 77 4.92 -7.18 10.10
N LEU A 78 5.48 -6.06 10.57
CA LEU A 78 5.49 -5.64 11.97
C LEU A 78 4.38 -4.64 12.35
N LEU A 79 3.47 -4.32 11.43
CA LEU A 79 2.34 -3.45 11.75
C LEU A 79 1.22 -4.21 12.48
N THR A 80 0.55 -3.52 13.40
CA THR A 80 -0.70 -4.00 14.01
C THR A 80 -1.88 -3.80 13.07
N GLN A 81 -2.88 -4.70 13.15
CA GLN A 81 -4.07 -4.67 12.32
C GLN A 81 -4.82 -3.32 12.36
N ALA A 82 -4.82 -2.63 13.50
CA ALA A 82 -5.43 -1.31 13.67
C ALA A 82 -4.83 -0.21 12.77
N GLY A 83 -3.57 -0.36 12.32
CA GLY A 83 -2.91 0.59 11.42
C GLY A 83 -3.17 0.34 9.93
N SER A 84 -3.92 -0.70 9.57
CA SER A 84 -4.03 -1.23 8.20
C SER A 84 -5.46 -1.29 7.65
N ALA A 85 -6.39 -0.53 8.23
CA ALA A 85 -7.77 -0.42 7.72
C ALA A 85 -7.82 0.39 6.40
N ILE A 86 -7.35 -0.22 5.32
CA ILE A 86 -7.54 0.30 3.96
C ILE A 86 -8.75 -0.42 3.37
N SER A 87 -9.85 0.30 3.19
CA SER A 87 -11.03 -0.20 2.48
C SER A 87 -10.80 -0.01 0.98
N TRP A 88 -10.41 -1.07 0.29
CA TRP A 88 -10.30 -1.08 -1.16
C TRP A 88 -11.70 -1.21 -1.78
N ARG A 89 -12.22 -0.13 -2.37
CA ARG A 89 -13.35 -0.19 -3.30
C ARG A 89 -12.86 0.10 -4.71
N VAL A 90 -12.78 -0.95 -5.52
CA VAL A 90 -12.39 -0.83 -6.94
C VAL A 90 -13.64 -0.50 -7.77
N CYS A 91 -13.61 0.60 -8.52
CA CYS A 91 -14.68 0.95 -9.45
C CYS A 91 -14.46 0.25 -10.80
N PHE A 92 -15.08 -0.91 -11.02
CA PHE A 92 -15.34 -1.40 -12.38
C PHE A 92 -16.79 -1.10 -12.75
N SER A 93 -17.00 -0.07 -13.57
CA SER A 93 -18.29 0.13 -14.23
C SER A 93 -18.24 -0.50 -15.61
N LYS A 94 -18.97 -1.62 -15.73
CA LYS A 94 -19.27 -2.46 -16.92
C LYS A 94 -18.35 -3.66 -17.15
N LYS A 95 -19.01 -4.80 -17.46
CA LYS A 95 -18.40 -6.06 -17.88
C LYS A 95 -17.65 -5.85 -19.19
N ALA A 96 -16.34 -5.68 -19.10
CA ALA A 96 -15.42 -5.98 -20.19
C ALA A 96 -14.79 -7.35 -19.89
N GLU A 97 -14.53 -8.13 -20.94
CA GLU A 97 -13.72 -9.35 -20.84
C GLU A 97 -12.36 -8.99 -20.23
N VAL A 98 -12.01 -9.62 -19.10
CA VAL A 98 -10.77 -9.34 -18.39
C VAL A 98 -9.61 -9.91 -19.19
N ARG A 99 -9.03 -9.09 -20.07
CA ARG A 99 -7.77 -9.42 -20.72
C ARG A 99 -6.63 -9.00 -19.80
N SER A 100 -6.11 -9.94 -19.02
CA SER A 100 -4.85 -9.74 -18.30
C SER A 100 -3.75 -9.55 -19.33
N ASN A 101 -3.37 -8.31 -19.58
CA ASN A 101 -2.23 -7.99 -20.42
C ASN A 101 -1.16 -7.37 -19.54
N ARG A 102 -0.61 -8.17 -18.62
CA ARG A 102 0.58 -7.79 -17.84
C ARG A 102 1.81 -7.56 -18.76
N SER A 103 1.68 -7.92 -20.03
CA SER A 103 2.57 -7.65 -21.17
C SER A 103 2.22 -6.37 -21.96
N MET A 104 1.27 -5.54 -21.54
CA MET A 104 0.91 -4.30 -22.24
C MET A 104 1.86 -3.16 -21.83
N ALA A 105 2.53 -2.54 -22.79
CA ALA A 105 3.42 -1.37 -22.64
C ALA A 105 2.78 -0.11 -22.00
N CYS A 106 1.55 -0.20 -21.49
CA CYS A 106 0.73 0.92 -21.03
C CYS A 106 0.36 0.83 -19.53
N VAL A 107 1.03 -0.03 -18.77
CA VAL A 107 0.96 0.01 -17.31
C VAL A 107 2.30 0.54 -16.81
N ASN A 108 2.28 1.73 -16.21
CA ASN A 108 3.47 2.32 -15.62
C ASN A 108 3.97 1.53 -14.40
N PRO A 109 5.25 1.68 -14.02
CA PRO A 109 5.80 1.03 -12.83
C PRO A 109 4.97 1.27 -11.57
N VAL A 110 4.91 0.25 -10.71
CA VAL A 110 4.21 0.34 -9.43
C VAL A 110 4.89 1.38 -8.55
N ARG A 111 4.09 2.28 -7.98
CA ARG A 111 4.53 3.24 -6.97
C ARG A 111 3.95 2.85 -5.62
N ASN A 112 4.74 3.02 -4.58
CA ASN A 112 4.35 2.79 -3.20
C ASN A 112 4.45 4.12 -2.43
N LYS A 113 3.50 5.03 -2.66
CA LYS A 113 3.38 6.27 -1.89
C LYS A 113 2.48 6.01 -0.67
N ALA A 114 2.75 6.71 0.44
CA ALA A 114 2.11 6.51 1.73
C ALA A 114 0.56 6.53 1.68
N ASN A 115 -0.06 6.00 2.72
CA ASN A 115 -1.51 5.84 2.98
C ASN A 115 -2.43 7.03 2.60
N ALA A 116 -1.89 8.22 2.41
CA ALA A 116 -2.62 9.44 2.12
C ALA A 116 -3.07 9.63 0.64
N ILE A 117 -2.44 9.00 -0.36
CA ILE A 117 -2.60 9.43 -1.78
C ILE A 117 -3.47 8.45 -2.62
N VAL A 118 -4.30 7.63 -1.98
CA VAL A 118 -5.01 6.51 -2.63
C VAL A 118 -5.84 6.94 -3.85
N VAL A 119 -6.56 8.06 -3.77
CA VAL A 119 -7.40 8.54 -4.88
C VAL A 119 -6.56 9.03 -6.07
N GLY A 120 -5.45 9.72 -5.79
CA GLY A 120 -4.50 10.17 -6.81
C GLY A 120 -3.87 8.99 -7.55
N LEU A 121 -3.47 7.94 -6.83
CA LEU A 121 -2.92 6.71 -7.42
C LEU A 121 -3.93 6.00 -8.33
N LEU A 122 -5.19 5.91 -7.92
CA LEU A 122 -6.26 5.31 -8.72
C LEU A 122 -6.54 6.11 -10.01
N HIS A 123 -6.64 7.43 -9.89
CA HIS A 123 -6.78 8.33 -11.04
C HIS A 123 -5.62 8.14 -12.02
N ARG A 124 -4.38 8.27 -11.53
CA ARG A 124 -3.15 8.16 -12.33
C ARG A 124 -3.14 6.86 -13.13
N GLY A 125 -3.32 5.72 -12.46
CA GLY A 125 -3.32 4.42 -13.12
C GLY A 125 -4.35 4.31 -14.25
N CYS A 126 -5.54 4.89 -14.06
CA CYS A 126 -6.58 4.88 -15.10
C CYS A 126 -6.27 5.85 -16.25
N ALA A 127 -5.84 7.07 -15.93
CA ALA A 127 -5.59 8.13 -16.91
C ALA A 127 -4.38 7.82 -17.80
N GLU A 128 -3.27 7.38 -17.21
CA GLU A 128 -2.06 7.00 -17.93
C GLU A 128 -2.29 5.79 -18.84
N SER A 129 -2.97 4.76 -18.31
CA SER A 129 -3.30 3.57 -19.10
C SER A 129 -4.18 3.93 -20.30
N THR A 130 -5.20 4.75 -20.09
CA THR A 130 -6.11 5.18 -21.17
C THR A 130 -5.39 6.02 -22.22
N ARG A 131 -4.55 6.97 -21.78
CA ARG A 131 -3.72 7.80 -22.66
C ARG A 131 -2.79 6.95 -23.50
N CYS A 132 -2.05 6.02 -22.88
CA CYS A 132 -1.13 5.15 -23.60
C CYS A 132 -1.86 4.19 -24.56
N ILE A 133 -3.06 3.71 -24.22
CA ILE A 133 -3.85 2.88 -25.16
C ILE A 133 -4.19 3.66 -26.44
N VAL A 134 -4.59 4.94 -26.29
CA VAL A 134 -4.99 5.80 -27.42
C VAL A 134 -3.80 6.29 -28.22
N THR A 135 -2.72 6.69 -27.55
CA THR A 135 -1.58 7.39 -28.19
C THR A 135 -0.35 6.53 -28.41
N ARG A 136 -0.29 5.37 -27.75
CA ARG A 136 0.90 4.51 -27.66
C ARG A 136 2.10 5.16 -26.97
N GLU A 137 1.87 6.27 -26.25
CA GLU A 137 2.90 6.98 -25.50
C GLU A 137 2.60 6.88 -23.99
N PRO A 138 3.51 6.32 -23.18
CA PRO A 138 3.39 6.36 -21.74
C PRO A 138 3.60 7.81 -21.25
N LEU A 139 2.81 8.19 -20.26
CA LEU A 139 2.88 9.50 -19.60
C LEU A 139 2.99 9.28 -18.10
N ASP A 140 3.65 10.20 -17.41
CA ASP A 140 3.77 10.17 -15.96
C ASP A 140 3.00 11.34 -15.32
N LEU A 141 1.92 11.04 -14.61
CA LEU A 141 0.98 12.00 -14.04
C LEU A 141 1.13 12.12 -12.51
N PRO A 142 0.96 13.33 -11.96
CA PRO A 142 1.11 13.62 -10.54
C PRO A 142 -0.07 13.14 -9.70
N GLU A 143 0.20 12.29 -8.70
CA GLU A 143 -0.83 11.97 -7.71
C GLU A 143 -1.02 13.10 -6.69
N GLN A 144 0.03 13.88 -6.44
CA GLN A 144 0.02 14.96 -5.45
C GLN A 144 -0.87 16.12 -5.90
N GLN A 145 -0.88 16.47 -7.19
CA GLN A 145 -1.77 17.53 -7.71
C GLN A 145 -3.25 17.19 -7.46
N VAL A 146 -3.66 15.96 -7.76
CA VAL A 146 -5.03 15.51 -7.49
C VAL A 146 -5.35 15.59 -6.00
N THR A 147 -4.42 15.14 -5.16
CA THR A 147 -4.59 15.14 -3.70
C THR A 147 -4.69 16.57 -3.13
N SER A 148 -3.91 17.50 -3.66
CA SER A 148 -3.87 18.89 -3.20
C SER A 148 -5.03 19.74 -3.75
N CYS A 149 -5.50 19.46 -4.97
CA CYS A 149 -6.34 20.40 -5.72
C CYS A 149 -7.75 19.88 -6.05
N SER A 150 -7.97 18.56 -6.09
CA SER A 150 -9.31 18.01 -6.26
C SER A 150 -10.04 18.03 -4.92
N THR A 151 -10.57 19.18 -4.52
CA THR A 151 -11.29 19.37 -3.23
C THR A 151 -12.80 19.26 -3.34
N GLU A 152 -13.32 19.11 -4.56
CA GLU A 152 -14.76 19.03 -4.83
C GLU A 152 -15.32 17.61 -4.66
N SER A 153 -16.66 17.51 -4.62
CA SER A 153 -17.40 16.23 -4.62
C SER A 153 -17.01 15.27 -3.49
N GLY A 154 -16.68 15.82 -2.30
CA GLY A 154 -16.34 15.04 -1.11
C GLY A 154 -14.91 14.49 -1.09
N SER A 155 -14.03 15.03 -1.93
CA SER A 155 -12.60 14.72 -1.89
C SER A 155 -11.91 15.52 -0.78
N ALA A 156 -11.15 14.85 0.08
CA ALA A 156 -10.57 15.41 1.29
C ALA A 156 -9.06 15.18 1.37
N GLY A 157 -8.39 15.23 0.21
CA GLY A 157 -6.95 15.00 0.08
C GLY A 157 -6.52 13.69 0.74
N CYS A 158 -5.63 13.80 1.72
CA CYS A 158 -5.07 12.66 2.46
C CYS A 158 -6.10 11.82 3.23
N ASN A 159 -7.29 12.38 3.50
CA ASN A 159 -8.36 11.70 4.21
C ASN A 159 -9.28 10.88 3.30
N GLY A 160 -8.92 10.78 2.02
CA GLY A 160 -9.66 10.02 1.02
C GLY A 160 -10.52 10.90 0.12
N GLY A 161 -11.33 10.24 -0.70
CA GLY A 161 -12.13 10.87 -1.74
C GLY A 161 -12.60 9.85 -2.75
N TRP A 162 -13.08 10.34 -3.90
CA TRP A 162 -13.69 9.48 -4.91
C TRP A 162 -12.94 9.52 -6.24
N PRO A 163 -12.65 8.35 -6.86
CA PRO A 163 -11.97 8.31 -8.15
C PRO A 163 -12.71 9.09 -9.26
N TYR A 164 -14.04 9.09 -9.25
CA TYR A 164 -14.81 9.86 -10.24
C TYR A 164 -14.60 11.38 -10.08
N ALA A 165 -14.45 11.86 -8.85
CA ALA A 165 -14.24 13.28 -8.57
C ALA A 165 -12.87 13.74 -9.11
N ALA A 166 -11.83 12.92 -8.93
CA ALA A 166 -10.52 13.17 -9.51
C ALA A 166 -10.56 13.19 -11.06
N MET A 167 -11.28 12.26 -11.68
CA MET A 167 -11.45 12.25 -13.15
C MET A 167 -12.21 13.49 -13.66
N THR A 168 -13.23 13.95 -12.93
CA THR A 168 -13.95 15.18 -13.25
C THR A 168 -13.07 16.42 -13.08
N TYR A 169 -12.29 16.50 -12.01
CA TYR A 169 -11.34 17.60 -11.80
C TYR A 169 -10.36 17.71 -12.98
N VAL A 170 -9.74 16.60 -13.39
CA VAL A 170 -8.78 16.59 -14.49
C VAL A 170 -9.44 16.90 -15.84
N SER A 171 -10.66 16.43 -16.08
CA SER A 171 -11.37 16.75 -17.33
C SER A 171 -11.74 18.22 -17.44
N MET A 172 -11.96 18.91 -16.32
CA MET A 172 -12.32 20.33 -16.28
C MET A 172 -11.11 21.26 -16.23
N THR A 173 -10.04 20.86 -15.55
CA THR A 173 -8.90 21.75 -15.22
C THR A 173 -7.61 21.38 -15.93
N GLY A 174 -7.51 20.17 -16.48
CA GLY A 174 -6.24 19.61 -16.93
C GLY A 174 -5.36 19.14 -15.77
N ILE A 175 -4.19 18.57 -16.08
CA ILE A 175 -3.23 18.08 -15.10
C ILE A 175 -1.80 18.27 -15.64
N CYS A 176 -0.84 18.52 -14.74
CA CYS A 176 0.57 18.64 -15.06
C CYS A 176 1.24 17.26 -15.23
N LEU A 177 2.54 17.24 -15.54
CA LEU A 177 3.37 16.05 -15.45
C LEU A 177 3.87 15.86 -14.01
N GLU A 178 4.22 14.62 -13.63
CA GLU A 178 4.86 14.33 -12.34
C GLU A 178 6.11 15.21 -12.12
N SER A 179 6.91 15.43 -13.16
CA SER A 179 8.12 16.26 -13.08
C SER A 179 7.84 17.72 -12.66
N ASP A 180 6.65 18.22 -13.00
CA ASP A 180 6.24 19.59 -12.72
C ASP A 180 5.49 19.69 -11.37
N TYR A 181 4.98 18.57 -10.86
CA TYR A 181 4.22 18.49 -9.62
C TYR A 181 4.48 17.14 -8.88
N PRO A 182 5.67 16.95 -8.29
CA PRO A 182 6.04 15.71 -7.60
C PRO A 182 5.23 15.40 -6.33
#